data_AF-P0C8A7-F1
#
_entry.id   AF-P0C8A7-F1
#
_cell.length_a   1.000
_cell.length_b   1.000
_cell.length_c   1.000
_cell.angle_alpha   90.00
_cell.angle_beta   90.00
_cell.angle_gamma   90.00
#
_symmetry.space_group_name_H-M   'P 1'
#
loop_
_entity.id
_entity.type
_entity.pdbx_description
1 polymer ?
#
loop_
_entity_poly.entity_id
_entity_poly.type
_entity_poly.pdbx_seq_one_letter_code
_entity_poly.pdbx_strand_id
1 'polypeptide(L)' 'MRLLLVFFFLSLLDQAPPARSGISRVRICREKGGHCDADCHLEERHLGGCRAAYLTFCCRKESPR' A
#
# COMPACT_ATOMS: atom_id res chain seq x y z
N MET A 1 -24.17 10.01 -26.55
CA MET A 1 -23.04 10.54 -25.74
C MET A 1 -23.04 10.12 -24.28
N ARG A 2 -24.18 10.02 -23.58
CA ARG A 2 -24.22 9.66 -22.14
C ARG A 2 -23.63 8.27 -21.80
N LEU A 3 -23.89 7.27 -22.63
CA LEU A 3 -23.35 5.89 -22.46
C LEU A 3 -21.82 5.84 -22.54
N LEU A 4 -21.21 6.64 -23.41
CA LEU A 4 -19.75 6.68 -23.57
C LEU A 4 -19.07 7.21 -22.30
N LEU A 5 -19.68 8.20 -21.63
CA LEU A 5 -19.16 8.72 -20.36
C LEU A 5 -19.17 7.64 -19.29
N VAL A 6 -20.27 6.88 -19.16
CA VAL A 6 -20.36 5.80 -18.17
C VAL A 6 -19.28 4.74 -18.41
N PHE A 7 -19.06 4.36 -19.67
CA PHE A 7 -17.99 3.44 -20.04
C PHE A 7 -16.60 3.99 -19.68
N PHE A 8 -16.36 5.27 -19.97
CA PHE A 8 -15.09 5.93 -19.64
C PHE A 8 -14.82 5.90 -18.12
N PHE A 9 -15.82 6.20 -17.29
CA PHE A 9 -15.67 6.13 -15.82
C PHE A 9 -15.44 4.70 -15.31
N LEU A 10 -16.12 3.70 -15.90
CA LEU A 10 -15.90 2.28 -15.56
C LEU A 10 -14.48 1.82 -15.91
N SER A 11 -14.00 2.16 -17.11
CA SER A 11 -12.63 1.84 -17.53
C SER A 11 -11.56 2.56 -16.71
N LEU A 12 -11.87 3.75 -16.17
CA LEU A 12 -10.98 4.48 -15.26
C LEU A 12 -10.92 3.80 -13.89
N LEU A 13 -12.05 3.28 -13.40
CA LEU A 13 -12.11 2.49 -12.16
C LEU A 13 -11.36 1.16 -12.28
N ASP A 14 -11.39 0.52 -13.44
CA ASP A 14 -10.69 -0.74 -13.70
C ASP A 14 -9.16 -0.56 -13.72
N GLN A 15 -8.68 0.58 -14.22
CA GLN A 15 -7.25 0.94 -14.18
C GLN A 15 -6.80 1.49 -12.83
N ALA A 16 -7.72 1.81 -11.91
CA ALA A 16 -7.33 2.21 -10.57
C ALA A 16 -6.59 1.02 -9.93
N PRO A 17 -5.31 1.19 -9.53
CA PRO A 17 -4.54 0.11 -8.95
C PRO A 17 -5.34 -0.51 -7.81
N PRO A 18 -5.40 -1.85 -7.68
CA PRO A 18 -6.34 -2.50 -6.79
C PRO A 18 -6.09 -2.02 -5.37
N ALA A 19 -6.91 -1.08 -4.91
CA ALA A 19 -6.82 -0.49 -3.58
C ALA A 19 -6.88 -1.59 -2.52
N ARG A 20 -7.64 -2.66 -2.80
CA ARG A 20 -7.69 -3.89 -2.00
C ARG A 20 -6.32 -4.53 -1.78
N SER A 21 -5.46 -4.56 -2.80
CA SER A 21 -4.13 -5.17 -2.68
C SER A 21 -3.22 -4.37 -1.73
N GLY A 22 -3.30 -3.03 -1.79
CA GLY A 22 -2.58 -2.15 -0.89
C GLY A 22 -3.11 -2.26 0.54
N ILE A 23 -4.43 -2.25 0.73
CA ILE A 23 -5.07 -2.39 2.05
C ILE A 23 -4.68 -3.72 2.71
N SER A 24 -4.68 -4.82 1.95
CA SER A 24 -4.28 -6.13 2.48
C SER A 24 -2.84 -6.13 2.97
N ARG A 25 -1.91 -5.52 2.20
CA ARG A 25 -0.50 -5.41 2.60
C ARG A 25 -0.30 -4.50 3.81
N VAL A 26 -1.03 -3.39 3.90
CA VAL A 26 -1.01 -2.51 5.08
C VAL A 26 -1.43 -3.28 6.32
N ARG A 27 -2.51 -4.07 6.23
CA ARG A 27 -2.97 -4.91 7.33
C ARG A 27 -1.92 -5.96 7.73
N ILE A 28 -1.35 -6.68 6.77
CA ILE A 28 -0.29 -7.68 7.01
C ILE A 28 0.94 -7.01 7.66
N CYS A 29 1.32 -5.81 7.22
CA CYS A 29 2.42 -5.06 7.82
C CYS A 29 2.16 -4.77 9.30
N ARG A 30 0.94 -4.31 9.60
CA ARG A 30 0.51 -4.01 10.98
C ARG A 30 0.45 -5.26 11.84
N GLU A 31 0.01 -6.39 11.30
CA GLU A 31 -0.01 -7.70 11.98
C GLU A 31 1.41 -8.21 12.32
N LYS A 32 2.43 -7.82 11.54
CA LYS A 32 3.85 -8.10 11.85
C LYS A 32 4.47 -7.11 12.86
N GLY A 33 3.68 -6.19 13.41
CA GLY A 33 4.15 -5.12 14.29
C GLY A 33 4.90 -4.00 13.56
N GLY A 34 4.76 -3.91 12.23
CA GLY A 34 5.35 -2.84 11.42
C GLY A 34 4.36 -1.71 11.11
N HIS A 35 4.86 -0.69 10.42
CA HIS A 35 4.09 0.39 9.83
C HIS A 35 4.52 0.62 8.38
N CYS A 36 3.69 1.31 7.60
CA CYS A 36 4.00 1.60 6.21
C CYS A 36 4.63 2.98 6.08
N ASP A 37 5.77 3.07 5.38
CA ASP A 37 6.47 4.32 5.11
C ASP A 37 6.97 4.41 3.66
N ALA A 38 7.34 5.61 3.23
CA ALA A 38 7.96 5.87 1.93
C ALA A 38 9.39 5.31 1.86
N ASP A 39 10.09 5.27 2.99
CA ASP A 39 11.36 4.57 3.21
C ASP A 39 11.52 4.25 4.70
N CYS A 40 12.26 3.18 5.04
CA CYS A 40 12.48 2.82 6.43
C CYS A 40 13.58 3.66 7.06
N HIS A 41 13.42 4.04 8.33
CA HIS A 41 14.50 4.67 9.08
C HIS A 41 15.70 3.71 9.25
N LEU A 42 16.90 4.26 9.45
CA LEU A 42 18.15 3.48 9.62
C LEU A 42 18.09 2.45 10.76
N GLU A 43 17.25 2.69 11.77
CA GLU A 43 17.05 1.81 12.93
C GLU A 43 15.94 0.76 12.72
N GLU A 44 15.33 0.76 11.53
CA GLU A 44 14.19 -0.08 11.19
C GLU A 44 14.55 -1.11 10.13
N ARG A 45 13.93 -2.28 10.21
CA ARG A 45 14.05 -3.30 9.19
C ARG A 45 12.91 -3.22 8.19
N HIS A 46 13.27 -3.33 6.92
CA HIS A 46 12.34 -3.54 5.82
C HIS A 46 11.80 -4.99 5.84
N LEU A 47 10.49 -5.14 6.01
CA LEU A 47 9.79 -6.42 6.08
C LEU A 47 9.11 -6.83 4.76
N GLY A 48 9.00 -5.92 3.79
CA GLY A 48 8.28 -6.09 2.53
C GLY A 48 7.58 -4.80 2.10
N GLY A 49 6.68 -4.87 1.10
CA GLY A 49 6.02 -3.67 0.58
C GLY A 49 4.56 -3.50 1.02
N CYS A 50 4.16 -2.28 1.37
CA CYS A 50 2.76 -1.90 1.61
C CYS A 50 1.99 -1.52 0.34
N ARG A 51 2.67 -0.94 -0.67
CA ARG A 51 2.05 -0.44 -1.93
C ARG A 51 0.73 0.29 -1.69
N ALA A 52 0.70 1.19 -0.71
CA ALA A 52 -0.46 2.00 -0.39
C ALA A 52 -0.17 3.46 -0.71
N ALA A 53 -0.67 3.92 -1.86
CA ALA A 53 -0.35 5.25 -2.41
C ALA A 53 1.18 5.47 -2.51
N TYR A 54 1.73 6.39 -1.73
CA TYR A 54 3.16 6.71 -1.65
C TYR A 54 3.92 5.90 -0.58
N LEU A 55 3.23 5.10 0.23
CA LEU A 55 3.84 4.26 1.26
C LEU A 55 4.18 2.89 0.67
N THR A 56 5.44 2.78 0.26
CA THR A 56 5.95 1.61 -0.46
C THR A 56 6.41 0.51 0.46
N PHE A 57 7.02 0.81 1.60
CA PHE A 57 7.70 -0.16 2.45
C PHE A 57 6.97 -0.43 3.76
N CYS A 58 7.09 -1.65 4.25
CA CYS A 58 6.69 -2.06 5.58
C CYS A 58 7.93 -2.06 6.47
N CYS A 59 7.97 -1.17 7.45
CA CYS A 59 9.10 -0.91 8.33
C CYS A 59 8.76 -1.32 9.75
N ARG A 60 9.72 -1.92 10.46
CA ARG A 60 9.56 -2.30 11.87
C ARG A 60 10.81 -1.92 12.63
N LYS A 61 10.63 -1.21 13.75
CA LYS A 61 11.71 -0.98 14.72
C LYS A 61 12.33 -2.30 15.14
N GLU A 62 13.65 -2.37 15.03
CA GLU A 62 14.38 -3.43 15.70
C GLU A 62 14.26 -3.16 17.21
N SER A 63 13.53 -4.00 17.94
CA SER A 63 13.59 -3.92 19.40
C SER A 63 15.05 -4.12 19.81
N PRO A 64 15.63 -3.24 20.65
CA PRO A 64 16.98 -3.45 21.15
C PRO A 64 17.00 -4.82 21.82
N ARG A 65 17.84 -5.72 21.29
CA ARG A 65 18.13 -7.01 21.93
C ARG A 65 18.86 -6.79 23.24
#